data_AF-A0A2T7DLR5-F1
#
_entry.id   AF-A0A2T7DLR5-F1
#
_cell.length_a   1.000
_cell.length_b   1.000
_cell.length_c   1.000
_cell.angle_alpha   90.00
_cell.angle_beta   90.00
_cell.angle_gamma   90.00
#
_symmetry.space_group_name_H-M   'P 1'
#
loop_
_entity.id
_entity.type
_entity.pdbx_description
1 polymer ?
#
loop_
_entity_poly.entity_id
_entity_poly.type
_entity_poly.pdbx_seq_one_letter_code
_entity_poly.pdbx_strand_id
1 'polypeptide(L)'
;MSFMKLSEIDWFFQVDMGFDEYEILYPDVPRQPLENSVDSGIYAMMFVEYWKSPRTVLRNIFESSDIKNRRMKIANDLMFLPENSRMKSRVIEYGT
;
A
#
# COMPACT_ATOMS: atom_id res chain seq x y z
N MET A 1 16.72 -9.30 3.83
CA MET A 1 15.95 -8.23 4.48
C MET A 1 15.60 -8.76 5.86
N SER A 2 16.32 -8.34 6.90
CA SER A 2 16.08 -8.81 8.27
C SER A 2 14.96 -7.98 8.86
N PHE A 3 13.82 -8.60 9.16
CA PHE A 3 12.80 -7.93 9.98
C PHE A 3 13.36 -7.79 11.40
N MET A 4 13.26 -6.58 11.95
CA MET A 4 13.54 -6.29 13.36
C MET A 4 12.58 -7.14 14.21
N LYS A 5 13.08 -7.80 15.26
CA LYS A 5 12.18 -8.55 16.14
C LYS A 5 11.30 -7.55 16.89
N LEU A 6 10.02 -7.87 17.09
CA LEU A 6 9.06 -6.98 17.75
C LEU A 6 9.57 -6.50 19.13
N SER A 7 10.30 -7.35 19.86
CA SER A 7 10.96 -7.00 21.13
C SER A 7 12.01 -5.88 21.03
N GLU A 8 12.59 -5.64 19.85
CA GLU A 8 13.56 -4.56 19.62
C GLU A 8 12.85 -3.19 19.48
N ILE A 9 11.56 -3.18 19.14
CA ILE A 9 10.73 -1.96 19.08
C ILE A 9 10.42 -1.46 20.49
N ASP A 10 10.05 -2.37 21.41
CA ASP A 10 9.80 -2.03 22.82
C ASP A 10 11.03 -1.38 23.45
N TRP A 11 12.21 -1.92 23.15
CA TRP A 11 13.49 -1.35 23.60
C TRP A 11 13.73 0.06 23.02
N PHE A 12 13.47 0.27 21.73
CA PHE A 12 13.74 1.55 21.07
C PHE A 12 12.86 2.68 21.64
N PHE A 13 11.58 2.38 21.90
CA PHE A 13 10.64 3.36 22.44
C PHE A 13 10.58 3.38 23.97
N GLN A 14 11.23 2.42 24.65
CA GLN A 14 11.18 2.22 26.11
C GLN A 14 9.74 2.11 26.65
N VAL A 15 8.85 1.52 25.86
CA VAL A 15 7.45 1.31 26.18
C VAL A 15 7.12 -0.14 25.85
N ASP A 16 6.44 -0.82 26.76
CA ASP A 16 5.85 -2.12 26.50
C ASP A 16 4.65 -1.94 25.56
N MET A 17 4.78 -2.40 24.32
CA MET A 17 3.72 -2.28 23.31
C MET A 17 2.63 -3.34 23.47
N GLY A 18 2.80 -4.33 24.36
CA GLY A 18 1.81 -5.35 24.66
C GLY A 18 1.48 -6.25 23.47
N PHE A 19 2.46 -6.59 22.63
CA PHE A 19 2.23 -7.36 21.38
C PHE A 19 1.55 -8.71 21.59
N ASP A 20 1.66 -9.31 22.78
CA ASP A 20 0.97 -10.56 23.14
C ASP A 20 -0.57 -10.40 23.19
N GLU A 21 -1.07 -9.18 23.34
CA GLU A 21 -2.50 -8.86 23.32
C GLU A 21 -3.04 -8.66 21.89
N TYR A 22 -2.16 -8.66 20.87
CA TYR A 22 -2.55 -8.31 19.51
C TYR A 22 -3.14 -9.52 18.80
N GLU A 23 -4.22 -9.29 18.07
CA GLU A 23 -4.84 -10.31 17.24
C GLU A 23 -4.39 -10.18 15.78
N ILE A 24 -4.08 -11.32 15.15
CA ILE A 24 -3.82 -11.38 13.72
C ILE A 24 -5.16 -11.37 12.97
N LEU A 25 -5.38 -10.34 12.17
CA LEU A 25 -6.58 -10.19 11.34
C LEU A 25 -6.26 -10.37 9.85
N TYR A 26 -7.14 -11.09 9.15
CA TYR A 26 -7.08 -11.29 7.70
C TYR A 26 -8.28 -10.60 7.04
N PRO A 27 -8.15 -9.33 6.60
CA PRO A 27 -9.26 -8.61 5.99
C PRO A 27 -9.64 -9.19 4.61
N ASP A 28 -10.91 -9.06 4.22
CA ASP A 28 -11.36 -9.42 2.87
C ASP A 28 -10.87 -8.37 1.86
N VAL A 29 -9.94 -8.78 1.00
CA VAL A 29 -9.26 -7.93 0.02
C VAL A 29 -9.52 -8.38 -1.42
N PRO A 30 -9.44 -7.47 -2.39
CA PRO A 30 -9.35 -7.83 -3.81
C PRO A 30 -8.20 -8.81 -4.05
N ARG A 31 -8.48 -9.88 -4.80
CA ARG A 31 -7.43 -10.82 -5.23
C ARG A 31 -6.66 -10.22 -6.40
N GLN A 32 -5.34 -10.27 -6.31
CA GLN A 32 -4.47 -9.90 -7.42
C GLN A 32 -4.45 -11.03 -8.46
N PRO A 33 -4.81 -10.76 -9.74
CA PRO A 33 -4.70 -11.73 -10.82
C PRO A 33 -3.24 -12.05 -11.15
N LEU A 34 -2.98 -13.26 -11.66
CA LEU A 34 -1.65 -13.73 -12.04
C LEU A 34 -1.03 -12.86 -13.14
N GLU A 35 -1.85 -12.34 -14.04
CA GLU A 35 -1.48 -11.49 -15.16
C GLU A 35 -0.92 -10.13 -14.69
N ASN A 36 -1.34 -9.68 -13.51
CA ASN A 36 -0.90 -8.41 -12.92
C ASN A 36 0.08 -8.64 -11.76
N SER A 37 0.92 -9.69 -11.81
CA SER A 37 1.86 -10.05 -10.73
C SER A 37 2.82 -8.91 -10.33
N VAL A 38 3.12 -7.99 -11.24
CA VAL A 38 3.97 -6.82 -11.01
C VAL A 38 3.31 -5.70 -10.19
N ASP A 39 1.99 -5.77 -9.94
CA ASP A 39 1.23 -4.73 -9.24
C ASP A 39 1.11 -4.91 -7.73
N SER A 40 1.79 -5.89 -7.14
CA SER A 40 1.68 -6.21 -5.70
C SER A 40 1.91 -4.97 -4.82
N GLY A 41 2.85 -4.10 -5.20
CA GLY A 41 3.11 -2.83 -4.52
C GLY A 41 1.92 -1.84 -4.58
N ILE A 42 1.19 -1.79 -5.69
CA ILE A 42 -0.01 -0.94 -5.81
C ILE A 42 -1.11 -1.46 -4.89
N TYR A 43 -1.36 -2.77 -4.86
CA TYR A 43 -2.33 -3.36 -3.94
C TYR A 43 -1.96 -3.08 -2.48
N ALA A 44 -0.69 -3.25 -2.10
CA ALA A 44 -0.22 -2.98 -0.75
C ALA A 44 -0.44 -1.51 -0.34
N MET A 45 -0.09 -0.54 -1.20
CA MET A 45 -0.32 0.87 -0.93
C MET A 45 -1.81 1.19 -0.77
N MET A 46 -2.66 0.59 -1.61
CA MET A 46 -4.11 0.75 -1.53
C MET A 46 -4.66 0.18 -0.21
N PHE A 47 -4.17 -0.97 0.25
CA PHE A 47 -4.60 -1.54 1.53
C PHE A 47 -4.23 -0.63 2.71
N VAL A 48 -2.99 -0.11 2.74
CA VAL A 48 -2.55 0.83 3.78
C VAL A 48 -3.38 2.13 3.75
N GLU A 49 -3.71 2.61 2.55
CA GLU A 49 -4.47 3.84 2.40
C GLU A 49 -5.93 3.68 2.86
N TYR A 50 -6.60 2.60 2.48
CA TYR A 50 -8.03 2.44 2.74
C TYR A 50 -8.39 1.69 4.03
N TRP A 51 -7.50 0.89 4.58
CA TRP A 51 -7.78 0.09 5.78
C TRP A 51 -7.66 0.90 7.07
N LYS A 52 -8.60 1.82 7.28
CA LYS A 52 -8.66 2.66 8.49
C LYS A 52 -9.42 2.00 9.66
N SER A 53 -10.08 0.88 9.42
CA SER A 53 -10.83 0.13 10.43
C SER A 53 -10.90 -1.35 10.07
N PRO A 54 -10.90 -2.28 11.05
CA PRO A 54 -11.16 -3.70 10.82
C PRO A 54 -12.51 -3.98 10.14
N ARG A 55 -13.47 -3.05 10.22
CA ARG A 55 -14.79 -3.17 9.59
C ARG A 55 -14.77 -2.79 8.11
N THR A 56 -13.68 -2.21 7.60
CA THR A 56 -13.58 -1.79 6.21
C THR A 56 -13.43 -3.02 5.31
N VAL A 57 -14.40 -3.21 4.41
CA VAL A 57 -14.36 -4.27 3.38
C VAL A 57 -13.62 -3.73 2.16
N LEU A 58 -12.30 -3.96 2.11
CA LEU A 58 -11.43 -3.44 1.05
C LEU A 58 -11.86 -3.92 -0.35
N ARG A 59 -12.45 -5.11 -0.45
CA ARG A 59 -13.02 -5.64 -1.71
C ARG A 59 -14.05 -4.72 -2.36
N ASN A 60 -14.77 -3.90 -1.58
CA ASN A 60 -15.81 -3.01 -2.11
C ASN A 60 -15.27 -1.63 -2.53
N ILE A 61 -13.97 -1.36 -2.34
CA ILE A 61 -13.37 -0.04 -2.56
C ILE A 61 -12.68 0.06 -3.93
N PHE A 62 -12.08 -1.03 -4.39
CA PHE A 62 -11.43 -1.09 -5.69
C PHE A 62 -11.36 -2.54 -6.19
N GLU A 63 -11.20 -2.68 -7.50
CA GLU A 63 -10.98 -3.97 -8.16
C GLU A 63 -9.74 -3.95 -9.05
N SER A 64 -9.40 -5.11 -9.60
CA SER A 64 -8.20 -5.27 -10.44
C SER A 64 -8.21 -4.40 -11.70
N SER A 65 -9.40 -4.06 -12.21
CA SER A 65 -9.55 -3.18 -13.37
C SER A 65 -9.10 -1.73 -13.07
N ASP A 66 -9.23 -1.28 -11.81
CA ASP A 66 -8.84 0.06 -11.38
C ASP A 66 -7.32 0.25 -11.31
N ILE A 67 -6.56 -0.83 -11.18
CA ILE A 67 -5.13 -0.81 -10.86
C ILE A 67 -4.33 0.00 -11.87
N LYS A 68 -4.64 -0.11 -13.17
CA LYS A 68 -3.99 0.69 -14.22
C LYS A 68 -4.16 2.19 -13.95
N ASN A 69 -5.38 2.61 -13.64
CA ASN A 69 -5.70 4.01 -13.36
C ASN A 69 -5.09 4.48 -12.03
N ARG A 70 -5.08 3.62 -11.00
CA ARG A 70 -4.43 3.90 -9.72
C ARG A 70 -2.93 4.10 -9.88
N ARG A 71 -2.25 3.25 -10.64
CA ARG A 71 -0.81 3.36 -10.94
C ARG A 71 -0.49 4.70 -11.58
N MET A 72 -1.26 5.09 -12.61
CA MET A 72 -1.08 6.39 -13.28
C MET A 72 -1.33 7.56 -12.35
N LYS A 73 -2.37 7.49 -11.51
CA LYS A 73 -2.66 8.54 -10.53
C LYS A 73 -1.49 8.70 -9.55
N ILE A 74 -1.01 7.61 -8.95
CA ILE A 74 0.11 7.62 -8.00
C ILE A 74 1.36 8.21 -8.63
N ALA A 75 1.72 7.80 -9.85
CA ALA A 75 2.90 8.35 -10.51
C ALA A 75 2.76 9.84 -10.83
N ASN A 76 1.58 10.27 -11.27
CA ASN A 76 1.34 11.69 -11.49
C ASN A 76 1.41 12.48 -10.16
N ASP A 77 0.75 12.00 -9.12
CA ASP A 77 0.75 12.64 -7.79
C ASP A 77 2.19 12.80 -7.27
N LEU A 78 3.02 11.76 -7.41
CA LEU A 78 4.44 11.83 -7.07
C LEU A 78 5.22 12.81 -7.96
N MET A 79 5.07 12.73 -9.28
CA MET A 79 5.79 13.58 -10.24
C MET A 79 5.48 15.07 -10.06
N PHE A 80 4.23 15.41 -9.70
CA PHE A 80 3.78 16.79 -9.54
C PHE A 80 3.98 17.36 -8.13
N LEU A 81 4.64 16.64 -7.22
CA LEU A 81 5.06 17.20 -5.94
C LEU A 81 5.88 18.50 -6.13
N PRO A 82 5.67 19.53 -5.28
CA PRO A 82 6.40 20.80 -5.37
C PRO A 82 7.93 20.64 -5.35
N GLU A 83 8.42 19.65 -4.59
CA GLU A 83 9.83 19.37 -4.35
C GLU A 83 10.52 18.73 -5.56
N ASN A 84 9.75 18.15 -6.48
CA ASN A 84 10.29 17.58 -7.70
C ASN A 84 10.63 18.70 -8.70
N SER A 85 11.92 18.85 -9.00
CA SER A 85 12.47 19.88 -9.91
C SER A 85 12.71 19.38 -11.33
N ARG A 86 12.52 18.07 -11.58
CA ARG A 86 12.73 17.44 -12.89
C ARG A 86 11.51 17.58 -13.80
N MET A 87 11.66 17.11 -15.05
CA MET A 87 10.65 17.18 -16.10
C MET A 87 9.31 16.56 -15.66
N LYS A 88 8.26 17.39 -15.61
CA LYS A 88 6.92 17.02 -15.15
C LYS A 88 5.99 16.67 -16.32
N SER A 89 6.38 15.69 -17.13
CA SER A 89 5.49 15.18 -18.18
C SER A 89 4.39 14.32 -17.55
N ARG A 90 3.13 14.60 -17.90
CA ARG A 90 1.99 13.81 -17.42
C ARG A 90 2.10 12.37 -17.92
N VAL A 91 1.96 11.41 -17.01
CA VAL A 91 1.86 9.99 -17.33
C VAL A 91 0.45 9.70 -17.81
N ILE A 92 0.33 9.30 -19.08
CA ILE A 92 -0.93 8.91 -19.73
C ILE A 92 -1.00 7.41 -20.03
N GLU A 93 0.15 6.75 -20.14
CA GLU A 93 0.28 5.32 -20.34
C GLU A 93 1.65 4.83 -19.84
N TYR A 94 1.76 3.52 -19.61
CA TYR A 94 3.03 2.84 -19.41
C TYR A 94 3.25 1.93 -20.60
N GLY A 95 4.46 1.98 -21.20
CA GLY A 95 4.84 1.05 -22.26
C GLY A 95 4.72 -0.38 -21.77
N THR A 96 3.97 -1.19 -22.52
CA THR A 96 3.83 -2.65 -22.35
C THR A 96 5.10 -3.37 -22.77
#